data_AF-A0A356KYY4-F1
#
_entry.id   AF-A0A356KYY4-F1
#
_cell.length_a   1.000
_cell.length_b   1.000
_cell.length_c   1.000
_cell.angle_alpha   90.00
_cell.angle_beta   90.00
_cell.angle_gamma   90.00
#
_symmetry.space_group_name_H-M   'P 1'
#
loop_
_entity.id
_entity.type
_entity.pdbx_description
1 polymer ?
#
loop_
_entity_poly.entity_id
_entity_poly.type
_entity_poly.pdbx_seq_one_letter_code
_entity_poly.pdbx_strand_id
1 'polypeptide(L)'
;MSLARRLLPNQAHAISRRCAGRCFFLAPSEWTNQLVGYCLAVANERYHRVQIHALVAMSNHFEVVATDARDQEGQQSHLPRFFCYANSLIAKAMNHRLGRGENFWAPGSYRNTEIHGEAALLDRLVYALANPAAADLVETLADWPGLHYGPEAWGESFSFDRPEGAFFGGVGDALSSDPEVARRQRDEQRHEYAQDLKAALQADRDAGYTKEEARQRAARRRRERKREQSRERDRSRLPESATLRIVAPPTYASVQPQARALIEASLLAREAEHRARREREGKSVLGAEGVLAVDPLSSAGSTVPDYGLTPVVACKDRDTRKQVLKCLVGWRRRYQAVRKKWPKRRNEEFPLGTYQMAVAHGAKVMSEQKALDDGLIYTPTGPPA
;
A
#
# COMPACT_ATOMS: atom_id res chain seq x y z
N MET A 1 -3.57 -5.73 -19.91
CA MET A 1 -4.06 -4.46 -19.32
C MET A 1 -4.82 -4.77 -18.05
N SER A 2 -4.59 -4.05 -16.95
CA SER A 2 -5.44 -4.16 -15.76
C SER A 2 -6.84 -3.63 -16.06
N LEU A 3 -7.86 -4.26 -15.48
CA LEU A 3 -9.24 -3.77 -15.60
C LEU A 3 -9.37 -2.41 -14.90
N ALA A 4 -10.15 -1.51 -15.49
CA ALA A 4 -10.46 -0.22 -14.87
C ALA A 4 -11.19 -0.42 -13.53
N ARG A 5 -10.81 0.40 -12.55
CA ARG A 5 -11.34 0.38 -11.19
C ARG A 5 -12.40 1.47 -11.02
N ARG A 6 -13.54 1.08 -10.48
CA ARG A 6 -14.62 1.98 -10.05
C ARG A 6 -14.37 2.39 -8.60
N LEU A 7 -14.44 3.69 -8.32
CA LEU A 7 -14.26 4.28 -6.99
C LEU A 7 -15.44 5.20 -6.70
N LEU A 8 -16.51 4.66 -6.10
CA LEU A 8 -17.77 5.38 -5.87
C LEU A 8 -17.74 6.24 -4.59
N PRO A 9 -18.48 7.36 -4.55
CA PRO A 9 -18.53 8.21 -3.36
C PRO A 9 -18.91 7.42 -2.11
N ASN A 10 -18.21 7.67 -0.99
CA ASN A 10 -18.50 7.08 0.32
C ASN A 10 -18.56 5.56 0.37
N GLN A 11 -18.00 4.90 -0.66
CA GLN A 11 -17.96 3.47 -0.78
C GLN A 11 -16.74 2.92 -0.04
N ALA A 12 -16.97 2.03 0.93
CA ALA A 12 -15.90 1.33 1.62
C ALA A 12 -15.18 0.36 0.68
N HIS A 13 -13.86 0.23 0.87
CA HIS A 13 -12.99 -0.63 0.09
C HIS A 13 -12.06 -1.46 0.99
N ALA A 14 -11.89 -2.74 0.66
CA ALA A 14 -10.83 -3.59 1.21
C ALA A 14 -9.63 -3.56 0.27
N ILE A 15 -8.47 -3.20 0.80
CA ILE A 15 -7.28 -2.81 0.05
C ILE A 15 -6.12 -3.63 0.55
N SER A 16 -5.40 -4.27 -0.38
CA SER A 16 -4.19 -5.00 -0.01
C SER A 16 -3.03 -4.74 -0.96
N ARG A 17 -1.82 -4.69 -0.40
CA ARG A 17 -0.59 -4.50 -1.17
C ARG A 17 0.46 -5.51 -0.73
N ARG A 18 0.82 -6.41 -1.63
CA ARG A 18 1.80 -7.47 -1.40
C ARG A 18 3.21 -7.03 -1.79
N CYS A 19 4.19 -7.47 -1.02
CA CYS A 19 5.62 -7.38 -1.33
C CYS A 19 5.98 -8.22 -2.55
N ALA A 20 7.01 -7.80 -3.28
CA ALA A 20 7.52 -8.55 -4.42
C ALA A 20 8.02 -9.93 -3.97
N GLY A 21 7.80 -10.95 -4.80
CA GLY A 21 8.26 -12.30 -4.52
C GLY A 21 7.62 -12.96 -3.30
N ARG A 22 6.53 -12.38 -2.74
CA ARG A 22 5.96 -12.78 -1.43
C ARG A 22 6.98 -12.70 -0.28
N CYS A 23 8.03 -11.90 -0.45
CA CYS A 23 9.09 -11.73 0.53
C CYS A 23 8.58 -11.00 1.78
N PHE A 24 9.23 -11.28 2.90
CA PHE A 24 8.90 -10.71 4.20
C PHE A 24 9.47 -9.29 4.40
N PHE A 25 9.42 -8.45 3.35
CA PHE A 25 10.02 -7.12 3.42
C PHE A 25 9.33 -6.17 4.42
N LEU A 26 8.20 -6.55 4.99
CA LEU A 26 7.50 -5.84 6.07
C LEU A 26 7.56 -6.63 7.38
N ALA A 27 8.53 -7.55 7.54
CA ALA A 27 8.76 -8.26 8.79
C ALA A 27 8.72 -7.29 9.98
N PRO A 28 7.86 -7.56 10.98
CA PRO A 28 7.68 -6.68 12.12
C PRO A 28 8.99 -6.40 12.83
N SER A 29 9.21 -5.13 13.11
CA SER A 29 10.20 -4.61 14.06
C SER A 29 9.69 -3.24 14.48
N GLU A 30 10.19 -2.72 15.60
CA GLU A 30 9.86 -1.36 16.04
C GLU A 30 10.02 -0.34 14.90
N TRP A 31 11.18 -0.36 14.23
CA TRP A 31 11.45 0.53 13.10
C TRP A 31 10.52 0.29 11.89
N THR A 32 10.20 -0.96 11.56
CA THR A 32 9.28 -1.27 10.43
C THR A 32 7.87 -0.76 10.74
N ASN A 33 7.37 -1.01 11.95
CA ASN A 33 6.06 -0.56 12.39
C ASN A 33 5.99 0.98 12.41
N GLN A 34 7.03 1.62 12.95
CA GLN A 34 7.18 3.08 12.94
C GLN A 34 7.15 3.64 11.52
N LEU A 35 7.91 3.05 10.59
CA LEU A 35 7.95 3.51 9.20
C LEU A 35 6.59 3.38 8.52
N VAL A 36 5.93 2.22 8.65
CA VAL A 36 4.63 1.98 8.02
C VAL A 36 3.59 2.96 8.58
N GLY A 37 3.55 3.12 9.90
CA GLY A 37 2.68 4.08 10.58
C GLY A 37 2.93 5.51 10.12
N TYR A 38 4.19 5.96 10.14
CA TYR A 38 4.60 7.29 9.64
C TYR A 38 4.20 7.53 8.19
N CYS A 39 4.46 6.57 7.29
CA CYS A 39 4.14 6.75 5.86
C CYS A 39 2.63 6.84 5.61
N LEU A 40 1.83 6.08 6.37
CA LEU A 40 0.37 6.16 6.33
C LEU A 40 -0.13 7.46 6.95
N ALA A 41 0.47 7.92 8.06
CA ALA A 41 0.16 9.19 8.72
C ALA A 41 0.40 10.39 7.79
N VAL A 42 1.58 10.48 7.16
CA VAL A 42 1.90 11.53 6.18
C VAL A 42 0.92 11.50 4.99
N ALA A 43 0.52 10.32 4.53
CA ALA A 43 -0.51 10.19 3.50
C ALA A 43 -1.89 10.61 4.01
N ASN A 44 -2.23 10.32 5.27
CA ASN A 44 -3.53 10.62 5.87
C ASN A 44 -3.70 12.13 6.07
N GLU A 45 -2.69 12.84 6.55
CA GLU A 45 -2.73 14.30 6.65
C GLU A 45 -2.89 14.96 5.26
N ARG A 46 -2.17 14.46 4.26
CA ARG A 46 -2.25 14.98 2.89
C ARG A 46 -3.58 14.69 2.20
N TYR A 47 -4.19 13.54 2.49
CA TYR A 47 -5.44 13.09 1.89
C TYR A 47 -6.46 12.76 2.98
N HIS A 48 -6.75 13.73 3.84
CA HIS A 48 -7.56 13.59 5.07
C HIS A 48 -8.96 13.01 4.88
N ARG A 49 -9.53 13.05 3.67
CA ARG A 49 -10.80 12.37 3.37
C ARG A 49 -10.70 10.83 3.37
N VAL A 50 -9.50 10.28 3.23
CA VAL A 50 -9.30 8.83 3.33
C VAL A 50 -9.36 8.43 4.80
N GLN A 51 -10.48 7.82 5.16
CA GLN A 51 -10.77 7.31 6.48
C GLN A 51 -10.35 5.84 6.57
N ILE A 52 -9.41 5.52 7.46
CA ILE A 52 -8.98 4.15 7.73
C ILE A 52 -9.82 3.58 8.88
N HIS A 53 -10.38 2.40 8.66
CA HIS A 53 -11.28 1.71 9.60
C HIS A 53 -10.64 0.49 10.25
N ALA A 54 -9.73 -0.16 9.54
CA ALA A 54 -8.86 -1.22 10.05
C ALA A 54 -7.57 -1.26 9.23
N LEU A 55 -6.46 -1.61 9.88
CA LEU A 55 -5.14 -1.77 9.29
C LEU A 55 -4.47 -2.99 9.92
N VAL A 56 -3.88 -3.87 9.11
CA VAL A 56 -2.94 -4.90 9.59
C VAL A 56 -1.75 -4.95 8.63
N ALA A 57 -0.57 -4.60 9.13
CA ALA A 57 0.69 -4.79 8.44
C ALA A 57 1.22 -6.20 8.73
N MET A 58 1.12 -7.07 7.73
CA MET A 58 1.68 -8.43 7.73
C MET A 58 3.15 -8.39 7.29
N SER A 59 3.90 -9.48 7.49
CA SER A 59 5.31 -9.51 7.08
C SER A 59 5.54 -9.37 5.56
N ASN A 60 4.59 -9.78 4.72
CA ASN A 60 4.73 -9.75 3.25
C ASN A 60 3.64 -8.95 2.52
N HIS A 61 2.75 -8.28 3.24
CA HIS A 61 1.71 -7.41 2.69
C HIS A 61 1.09 -6.55 3.79
N PHE A 62 0.21 -5.62 3.43
CA PHE A 62 -0.74 -5.07 4.40
C PHE A 62 -2.16 -5.20 3.87
N GLU A 63 -3.12 -5.17 4.79
CA GLU A 63 -4.55 -5.12 4.56
C GLU A 63 -5.12 -3.86 5.23
N VAL A 64 -5.93 -3.11 4.49
CA VAL A 64 -6.57 -1.88 4.96
C VAL A 64 -8.04 -1.90 4.53
N VAL A 65 -8.93 -1.61 5.47
CA VAL A 65 -10.33 -1.26 5.16
C VAL A 65 -10.46 0.25 5.28
N ALA A 66 -10.84 0.91 4.20
CA ALA A 66 -10.92 2.38 4.16
C ALA A 66 -12.06 2.88 3.28
N THR A 67 -12.53 4.08 3.60
CA THR A 67 -13.51 4.84 2.81
C THR A 67 -12.91 6.19 2.43
N ASP A 68 -13.30 6.73 1.29
CA ASP A 68 -13.02 8.12 0.93
C ASP A 68 -14.29 8.95 1.11
N ALA A 69 -14.31 9.71 2.21
CA ALA A 69 -15.44 10.52 2.64
C ALA A 69 -15.58 11.75 1.73
N ARG A 70 -16.36 11.59 0.67
CA ARG A 70 -16.67 12.65 -0.29
C ARG A 70 -17.97 13.34 0.10
N ASP A 71 -17.90 14.65 0.19
CA ASP A 71 -18.98 15.54 0.62
C ASP A 71 -19.54 16.39 -0.54
N GLN A 72 -18.81 16.50 -1.65
CA GLN A 72 -19.23 17.27 -2.82
C GLN A 72 -19.29 16.40 -4.08
N GLU A 73 -20.32 16.64 -4.88
CA GLU A 73 -20.48 15.99 -6.17
C GLU A 73 -19.31 16.31 -7.11
N GLY A 74 -18.91 15.32 -7.93
CA GLY A 74 -17.82 15.48 -8.90
C GLY A 74 -16.41 15.33 -8.32
N GLN A 75 -16.24 15.29 -6.99
CA GLN A 75 -14.94 15.02 -6.38
C GLN A 75 -14.39 13.64 -6.79
N GLN A 76 -13.13 13.63 -7.24
CA GLN A 76 -12.42 12.40 -7.55
C GLN A 76 -11.91 11.72 -6.29
N SER A 77 -11.77 10.39 -6.36
CA SER A 77 -11.33 9.66 -5.18
C SER A 77 -9.87 9.94 -4.83
N HIS A 78 -9.59 10.11 -3.54
CA HIS A 78 -8.25 10.24 -2.98
C HIS A 78 -7.54 8.90 -2.76
N LEU A 79 -8.26 7.76 -2.73
CA LEU A 79 -7.65 6.44 -2.47
C LEU A 79 -6.44 6.15 -3.39
N PRO A 80 -6.50 6.39 -4.73
CA PRO A 80 -5.35 6.09 -5.58
C PRO A 80 -4.13 6.94 -5.27
N ARG A 81 -4.30 8.22 -4.91
CA ARG A 81 -3.18 9.09 -4.52
C ARG A 81 -2.65 8.75 -3.15
N PHE A 82 -3.53 8.51 -2.18
CA PHE A 82 -3.17 8.09 -0.83
C PHE A 82 -2.29 6.84 -0.86
N PHE A 83 -2.77 5.76 -1.48
CA PHE A 83 -2.01 4.52 -1.53
C PHE A 83 -0.81 4.61 -2.45
N CYS A 84 -0.84 5.38 -3.54
CA CYS A 84 0.36 5.60 -4.35
C CYS A 84 1.45 6.28 -3.52
N TYR A 85 1.09 7.30 -2.74
CA TYR A 85 2.02 8.05 -1.92
C TYR A 85 2.59 7.21 -0.78
N ALA A 86 1.73 6.64 0.08
CA ALA A 86 2.16 5.78 1.19
C ALA A 86 3.03 4.60 0.70
N ASN A 87 2.59 3.88 -0.34
CA ASN A 87 3.36 2.76 -0.89
C ASN A 87 4.71 3.20 -1.46
N SER A 88 4.79 4.38 -2.05
CA SER A 88 6.05 4.89 -2.60
C SER A 88 7.05 5.23 -1.49
N LEU A 89 6.57 5.83 -0.39
CA LEU A 89 7.42 6.16 0.77
C LEU A 89 7.94 4.90 1.45
N ILE A 90 7.05 3.95 1.76
CA ILE A 90 7.41 2.64 2.36
C ILE A 90 8.44 1.93 1.48
N ALA A 91 8.18 1.85 0.17
CA ALA A 91 9.05 1.15 -0.76
C ALA A 91 10.47 1.75 -0.80
N LYS A 92 10.59 3.08 -0.84
CA LYS A 92 11.89 3.75 -0.88
C LYS A 92 12.69 3.50 0.40
N ALA A 93 12.06 3.72 1.56
CA ALA A 93 12.73 3.61 2.84
C ALA A 93 13.10 2.15 3.16
N MET A 94 12.19 1.20 2.93
CA MET A 94 12.49 -0.22 3.15
C MET A 94 13.50 -0.77 2.15
N ASN A 95 13.44 -0.41 0.86
CA ASN A 95 14.47 -0.82 -0.09
C ASN A 95 15.85 -0.29 0.34
N HIS A 96 15.93 0.97 0.78
CA HIS A 96 17.17 1.53 1.29
C HIS A 96 17.68 0.74 2.51
N ARG A 97 16.82 0.50 3.51
CA ARG A 97 17.15 -0.27 4.72
C ARG A 97 17.61 -1.69 4.41
N LEU A 98 16.98 -2.35 3.45
CA LEU A 98 17.31 -3.72 3.03
C LEU A 98 18.45 -3.78 2.00
N GLY A 99 19.02 -2.65 1.58
CA GLY A 99 20.08 -2.60 0.57
C GLY A 99 19.63 -3.03 -0.83
N ARG A 100 18.34 -2.87 -1.15
CA ARG A 100 17.71 -3.32 -2.41
C ARG A 100 17.50 -2.16 -3.38
N GLY A 101 17.63 -2.45 -4.67
CA GLY A 101 17.34 -1.50 -5.77
C GLY A 101 16.16 -1.91 -6.68
N GLU A 102 15.47 -2.99 -6.32
CA GLU A 102 14.42 -3.63 -7.13
C GLU A 102 13.01 -3.22 -6.69
N ASN A 103 11.99 -3.77 -7.36
CA ASN A 103 10.61 -3.64 -6.91
C ASN A 103 10.44 -4.12 -5.45
N PHE A 104 9.99 -3.21 -4.59
CA PHE A 104 9.60 -3.55 -3.21
C PHE A 104 8.25 -4.27 -3.19
N TRP A 105 7.29 -3.77 -3.97
CA TRP A 105 5.96 -4.33 -4.06
C TRP A 105 5.80 -5.24 -5.28
N ALA A 106 4.86 -6.17 -5.21
CA ALA A 106 4.51 -7.03 -6.33
C ALA A 106 4.10 -6.18 -7.58
N PRO A 107 4.43 -6.65 -8.80
CA PRO A 107 4.09 -5.93 -10.03
C PRO A 107 2.60 -5.56 -10.11
N GLY A 108 2.33 -4.38 -10.69
CA GLY A 108 0.99 -3.82 -10.77
C GLY A 108 0.62 -2.95 -9.56
N SER A 109 -0.67 -2.62 -9.43
CA SER A 109 -1.20 -1.77 -8.36
C SER A 109 -1.63 -2.59 -7.13
N TYR A 110 -2.03 -1.92 -6.05
CA TYR A 110 -2.70 -2.55 -4.91
C TYR A 110 -4.01 -3.24 -5.34
N ARG A 111 -4.43 -4.29 -4.64
CA ARG A 111 -5.75 -4.92 -4.81
C ARG A 111 -6.82 -4.07 -4.13
N ASN A 112 -8.01 -4.03 -4.72
CA ASN A 112 -9.11 -3.21 -4.23
C ASN A 112 -10.43 -3.93 -4.46
N THR A 113 -11.18 -4.12 -3.38
CA THR A 113 -12.49 -4.77 -3.40
C THR A 113 -13.53 -3.76 -2.91
N GLU A 114 -14.57 -3.50 -3.70
CA GLU A 114 -15.70 -2.64 -3.34
C GLU A 114 -16.64 -3.37 -2.36
N ILE A 115 -17.00 -2.77 -1.22
CA ILE A 115 -17.73 -3.46 -0.14
C ILE A 115 -19.19 -2.99 -0.04
N HIS A 116 -20.15 -3.84 -0.42
CA HIS A 116 -21.58 -3.50 -0.36
C HIS A 116 -22.31 -4.22 0.76
N GLY A 117 -22.91 -3.43 1.65
CA GLY A 117 -23.73 -3.88 2.77
C GLY A 117 -22.92 -4.11 4.04
N GLU A 118 -23.60 -3.93 5.18
CA GLU A 118 -23.03 -4.01 6.53
C GLU A 118 -22.37 -5.37 6.80
N ALA A 119 -23.05 -6.47 6.47
CA ALA A 119 -22.51 -7.82 6.65
C ALA A 119 -21.21 -8.07 5.86
N ALA A 120 -21.04 -7.44 4.69
CA ALA A 120 -19.81 -7.55 3.92
C ALA A 120 -18.70 -6.67 4.50
N LEU A 121 -19.05 -5.52 5.08
CA LEU A 121 -18.12 -4.66 5.81
C LEU A 121 -17.60 -5.34 7.07
N LEU A 122 -18.49 -5.90 7.90
CA LEU A 122 -18.14 -6.72 9.05
C LEU A 122 -17.15 -7.83 8.66
N ASP A 123 -17.51 -8.64 7.65
CA ASP A 123 -16.66 -9.75 7.19
C ASP A 123 -15.29 -9.29 6.71
N ARG A 124 -15.18 -8.12 6.07
CA ARG A 124 -13.90 -7.58 5.59
C ARG A 124 -13.04 -6.98 6.69
N LEU A 125 -13.64 -6.36 7.71
CA LEU A 125 -12.95 -5.92 8.92
C LEU A 125 -12.38 -7.14 9.66
N VAL A 126 -13.23 -8.14 9.94
CA VAL A 126 -12.81 -9.39 10.61
C VAL A 126 -11.77 -10.14 9.80
N TYR A 127 -11.93 -10.24 8.48
CA TYR A 127 -10.94 -10.86 7.61
C TYR A 127 -9.56 -10.19 7.74
N ALA A 128 -9.51 -8.85 7.73
CA ALA A 128 -8.25 -8.12 7.85
C ALA A 128 -7.56 -8.43 9.19
N LEU A 129 -8.33 -8.35 10.29
CA LEU A 129 -7.89 -8.55 11.67
C LEU A 129 -7.47 -10.00 11.96
N ALA A 130 -8.17 -10.99 11.40
CA ALA A 130 -7.86 -12.41 11.60
C ALA A 130 -6.69 -12.93 10.76
N ASN A 131 -6.13 -12.14 9.84
CA ASN A 131 -5.07 -12.61 8.93
C ASN A 131 -3.83 -13.19 9.61
N PRO A 132 -3.31 -12.60 10.71
CA PRO A 132 -2.20 -13.19 11.46
C PRO A 132 -2.49 -14.62 11.92
N ALA A 133 -3.68 -14.87 12.47
CA ALA A 133 -4.12 -16.18 12.92
C ALA A 133 -4.39 -17.14 11.74
N ALA A 134 -5.04 -16.66 10.69
CA ALA A 134 -5.33 -17.44 9.48
C ALA A 134 -4.05 -17.93 8.77
N ALA A 135 -2.97 -17.15 8.86
CA ALA A 135 -1.67 -17.46 8.27
C ALA A 135 -0.81 -18.38 9.17
N ASP A 136 -1.36 -18.91 10.27
CA ASP A 136 -0.66 -19.76 11.24
C ASP A 136 0.57 -19.05 11.86
N LEU A 137 0.55 -17.71 11.93
CA LEU A 137 1.66 -16.93 12.51
C LEU A 137 1.51 -16.77 14.02
N VAL A 138 0.28 -16.53 14.49
CA VAL A 138 -0.04 -16.31 15.91
C VAL A 138 -1.41 -16.92 16.27
N GLU A 139 -1.72 -17.01 17.57
CA GLU A 139 -3.01 -17.54 18.03
C GLU A 139 -4.13 -16.54 17.82
N THR A 140 -3.92 -15.28 18.21
CA THR A 140 -4.88 -14.18 18.11
C THR A 140 -4.22 -12.91 17.56
N LEU A 141 -5.01 -11.92 17.15
CA LEU A 141 -4.50 -10.61 16.73
C LEU A 141 -3.69 -9.93 17.85
N ALA A 142 -4.06 -10.11 19.12
CA ALA A 142 -3.36 -9.50 20.26
C ALA A 142 -1.89 -9.96 20.36
N ASP A 143 -1.58 -11.15 19.84
CA ASP A 143 -0.23 -11.71 19.80
C ASP A 143 0.58 -11.20 18.59
N TRP A 144 -0.03 -10.47 17.65
CA TRP A 144 0.62 -10.02 16.42
C TRP A 144 1.59 -8.86 16.70
N PRO A 145 2.91 -8.99 16.44
CA PRO A 145 3.88 -7.95 16.74
C PRO A 145 3.95 -6.84 15.66
N GLY A 146 3.26 -7.00 14.54
CA GLY A 146 3.22 -5.99 13.47
C GLY A 146 2.16 -4.91 13.75
N LEU A 147 2.34 -3.75 13.13
CA LEU A 147 1.38 -2.64 13.24
C LEU A 147 -0.04 -3.09 12.86
N HIS A 148 -0.98 -2.91 13.78
CA HIS A 148 -2.39 -3.20 13.54
C HIS A 148 -3.28 -2.22 14.30
N TYR A 149 -4.45 -1.94 13.72
CA TYR A 149 -5.52 -1.15 14.32
C TYR A 149 -6.86 -1.73 13.88
N GLY A 150 -7.75 -1.93 14.84
CA GLY A 150 -9.10 -2.43 14.65
C GLY A 150 -10.16 -1.48 15.25
N PRO A 151 -11.35 -2.02 15.57
CA PRO A 151 -12.46 -1.26 16.13
C PRO A 151 -12.15 -0.56 17.46
N GLU A 152 -11.23 -1.09 18.25
CA GLU A 152 -10.77 -0.53 19.52
C GLU A 152 -10.18 0.87 19.34
N ALA A 153 -9.50 1.11 18.21
CA ALA A 153 -8.82 2.36 17.90
C ALA A 153 -9.72 3.42 17.21
N TRP A 154 -11.02 3.15 17.01
CA TRP A 154 -11.91 4.11 16.35
C TRP A 154 -12.04 5.41 17.16
N GLY A 155 -11.85 6.55 16.49
CA GLY A 155 -11.85 7.88 17.10
C GLY A 155 -10.49 8.29 17.65
N GLU A 156 -9.49 7.41 17.62
CA GLU A 156 -8.15 7.70 18.11
C GLU A 156 -7.24 8.25 17.01
N SER A 157 -6.18 8.93 17.45
CA SER A 157 -5.13 9.50 16.60
C SER A 157 -3.77 9.08 17.13
N PHE A 158 -2.93 8.56 16.25
CA PHE A 158 -1.61 8.02 16.59
C PHE A 158 -0.54 8.87 15.91
N SER A 159 0.38 9.41 16.72
CA SER A 159 1.52 10.17 16.21
C SER A 159 2.67 9.23 15.91
N PHE A 160 3.30 9.42 14.75
CA PHE A 160 4.51 8.71 14.36
C PHE A 160 5.59 9.71 13.99
N ASP A 161 6.74 9.61 14.65
CA ASP A 161 7.95 10.29 14.21
C ASP A 161 8.54 9.64 12.97
N ARG A 162 9.20 10.45 12.15
CA ARG A 162 9.97 10.01 11.00
C ARG A 162 11.10 9.10 11.50
N PRO A 163 11.16 7.83 11.08
CA PRO A 163 12.18 6.92 11.58
C PRO A 163 13.59 7.42 11.24
N GLU A 164 14.49 7.33 12.22
CA GLU A 164 15.89 7.67 12.01
C GLU A 164 16.50 6.82 10.88
N GLY A 165 17.23 7.46 9.97
CA GLY A 165 17.85 6.81 8.82
C GLY A 165 16.89 6.39 7.69
N ALA A 166 15.61 6.76 7.75
CA ALA A 166 14.66 6.47 6.67
C ALA A 166 14.89 7.36 5.44
N PHE A 167 15.24 6.75 4.32
CA PHE A 167 15.47 7.45 3.05
C PHE A 167 14.20 7.51 2.18
N PHE A 168 13.74 8.73 1.86
CA PHE A 168 12.52 8.95 1.05
C PHE A 168 12.78 9.47 -0.37
N GLY A 169 14.02 9.42 -0.83
CA GLY A 169 14.40 9.89 -2.16
C GLY A 169 14.65 11.38 -2.19
N GLY A 170 15.74 11.82 -1.56
CA GLY A 170 16.40 13.06 -1.91
C GLY A 170 17.45 12.79 -2.98
N VAL A 171 17.53 13.68 -3.96
CA VAL A 171 18.71 13.80 -4.80
C VAL A 171 19.51 14.90 -4.12
N GLY A 172 20.56 14.52 -3.38
CA GLY A 172 21.58 15.50 -2.98
C GLY A 172 22.01 16.27 -4.23
N ASP A 173 22.04 17.61 -4.11
CA ASP A 173 22.21 18.60 -5.19
C ASP A 173 22.23 17.98 -6.59
N ALA A 174 21.02 17.68 -7.07
CA ALA A 174 20.83 17.01 -8.34
C ALA A 174 21.42 17.85 -9.46
N LEU A 175 22.10 17.16 -10.37
CA LEU A 175 22.36 17.58 -11.73
C LEU A 175 21.21 18.42 -12.29
N SER A 176 21.54 19.46 -13.06
CA SER A 176 20.57 20.40 -13.63
C SER A 176 19.38 19.66 -14.26
N SER A 177 18.19 20.25 -14.15
CA SER A 177 16.99 19.73 -14.82
C SER A 177 17.08 19.74 -16.36
N ASP A 178 18.07 20.46 -16.90
CA ASP A 178 18.43 20.43 -18.32
C ASP A 178 19.16 19.11 -18.69
N PRO A 179 18.63 18.30 -19.63
CA PRO A 179 19.23 17.03 -20.03
C PRO A 179 20.68 17.10 -20.53
N GLU A 180 21.07 18.19 -21.20
CA GLU A 180 22.44 18.40 -21.70
C GLU A 180 23.40 18.74 -20.56
N VAL A 181 22.99 19.64 -19.68
CA VAL A 181 23.79 20.02 -18.51
C VAL A 181 23.96 18.82 -17.58
N ALA A 182 22.88 18.06 -17.36
CA ALA A 182 22.95 16.82 -16.59
C ALA A 182 23.87 15.77 -17.22
N ARG A 183 23.97 15.73 -18.55
CA ARG A 183 24.89 14.83 -19.27
C ARG A 183 26.34 15.24 -19.05
N ARG A 184 26.66 16.53 -19.22
CA ARG A 184 28.02 17.07 -18.98
C ARG A 184 28.48 16.81 -17.55
N GLN A 185 27.63 17.12 -16.58
CA GLN A 185 27.93 16.87 -15.17
C GLN A 185 28.11 15.37 -14.86
N ARG A 186 27.40 14.45 -15.53
CA ARG A 186 27.67 13.00 -15.44
C ARG A 186 28.99 12.60 -16.07
N ASP A 187 29.38 13.23 -17.18
CA ASP A 187 30.65 12.97 -17.86
C ASP A 187 31.84 13.45 -17.02
N GLU A 188 31.74 14.64 -16.43
CA GLU A 188 32.72 15.20 -15.49
C GLU A 188 32.89 14.31 -14.25
N GLN A 189 31.78 13.91 -13.60
CA GLN A 189 31.80 13.00 -12.45
C GLN A 189 32.41 11.63 -12.79
N ARG A 190 32.20 11.14 -14.02
CA ARG A 190 32.82 9.90 -14.52
C ARG A 190 34.32 10.07 -14.74
N HIS A 191 34.74 11.21 -15.28
CA HIS A 191 36.15 11.52 -15.53
C HIS A 191 36.92 11.65 -14.22
N GLU A 192 36.40 12.41 -13.27
CA GLU A 192 36.94 12.57 -11.92
C GLU A 192 37.05 11.21 -11.21
N TYR A 193 35.99 10.40 -11.24
CA TYR A 193 36.02 9.05 -10.68
C TYR A 193 37.08 8.14 -11.32
N ALA A 194 37.29 8.25 -12.63
CA ALA A 194 38.32 7.47 -13.32
C ALA A 194 39.73 7.91 -12.93
N GLN A 195 39.95 9.22 -12.71
CA GLN A 195 41.22 9.75 -12.21
C GLN A 195 41.50 9.30 -10.78
N ASP A 196 40.51 9.42 -9.88
CA ASP A 196 40.60 8.95 -8.48
C ASP A 196 40.91 7.46 -8.41
N LEU A 197 40.23 6.66 -9.23
CA LEU A 197 40.45 5.21 -9.29
C LEU A 197 41.86 4.88 -9.78
N LYS A 198 42.36 5.60 -10.79
CA LYS A 198 43.72 5.43 -11.31
C LYS A 198 44.77 5.80 -10.26
N ALA A 199 44.57 6.91 -9.53
CA ALA A 199 45.45 7.33 -8.45
C ALA A 199 45.45 6.32 -7.29
N ALA A 200 44.28 5.82 -6.89
CA ALA A 200 44.17 4.81 -5.85
C ALA A 200 44.84 3.47 -6.23
N LEU A 201 44.69 3.04 -7.49
CA LEU A 201 45.36 1.84 -8.00
C LEU A 201 46.88 2.00 -8.10
N GLN A 202 47.37 3.21 -8.40
CA GLN A 202 48.79 3.51 -8.39
C GLN A 202 49.35 3.50 -6.97
N ALA A 203 48.66 4.14 -6.02
CA ALA A 203 49.06 4.13 -4.62
C ALA A 203 49.08 2.71 -4.01
N ASP A 204 48.12 1.85 -4.39
CA ASP A 204 48.12 0.45 -3.94
C ASP A 204 49.31 -0.33 -4.54
N ARG A 205 49.75 -0.02 -5.77
CA ARG A 205 50.97 -0.59 -6.38
C ARG A 205 52.24 -0.13 -5.67
N ASP A 206 52.35 1.17 -5.41
CA ASP A 206 53.52 1.77 -4.76
C ASP A 206 53.69 1.26 -3.32
N ALA A 207 52.59 0.91 -2.65
CA ALA A 207 52.57 0.30 -1.33
C ALA A 207 52.82 -1.22 -1.31
N GLY A 208 53.10 -1.84 -2.47
CA GLY A 208 53.45 -3.26 -2.57
C GLY A 208 52.29 -4.24 -2.36
N TYR A 209 51.03 -3.80 -2.44
CA TYR A 209 49.89 -4.70 -2.32
C TYR A 209 49.79 -5.66 -3.50
N THR A 210 49.39 -6.91 -3.23
CA THR A 210 49.07 -7.86 -4.29
C THR A 210 47.84 -7.40 -5.08
N LYS A 211 47.70 -7.93 -6.30
CA LYS A 211 46.57 -7.61 -7.20
C LYS A 211 45.21 -7.93 -6.56
N GLU A 212 45.14 -8.91 -5.68
CA GLU A 212 43.91 -9.32 -4.99
C GLU A 212 43.56 -8.39 -3.83
N GLU A 213 44.55 -8.01 -3.01
CA GLU A 213 44.38 -7.04 -1.91
C GLU A 213 43.97 -5.65 -2.43
N ALA A 214 44.59 -5.19 -3.52
CA ALA A 214 44.22 -3.94 -4.17
C ALA A 214 42.76 -3.96 -4.68
N ARG A 215 42.30 -5.10 -5.23
CA ARG A 215 40.90 -5.27 -5.66
C ARG A 215 39.92 -5.22 -4.48
N GLN A 216 40.24 -5.88 -3.37
CA GLN A 216 39.41 -5.88 -2.16
C GLN A 216 39.33 -4.48 -1.53
N ARG A 217 40.45 -3.76 -1.47
CA ARG A 217 40.53 -2.36 -0.99
C ARG A 217 39.74 -1.41 -1.89
N ALA A 218 39.88 -1.52 -3.21
CA ALA A 218 39.10 -0.73 -4.16
C ALA A 218 37.59 -1.00 -4.04
N ALA A 219 37.19 -2.27 -3.85
CA ALA A 219 35.80 -2.62 -3.61
C ALA A 219 35.27 -2.03 -2.28
N ARG A 220 36.09 -2.04 -1.22
CA ARG A 220 35.76 -1.42 0.07
C ARG A 220 35.60 0.10 -0.05
N ARG A 221 36.57 0.81 -0.62
CA ARG A 221 36.49 2.27 -0.87
C ARG A 221 35.26 2.64 -1.70
N ARG A 222 34.94 1.84 -2.73
CA ARG A 222 33.73 2.04 -3.55
C ARG A 222 32.44 1.86 -2.73
N ARG A 223 32.40 0.88 -1.81
CA ARG A 223 31.26 0.65 -0.91
C ARG A 223 31.13 1.79 0.11
N GLU A 224 32.23 2.22 0.71
CA GLU A 224 32.28 3.34 1.67
C GLU A 224 31.83 4.65 1.01
N ARG A 225 32.38 5.01 -0.16
CA ARG A 225 31.96 6.21 -0.91
C ARG A 225 30.48 6.17 -1.33
N LYS A 226 29.98 5.02 -1.77
CA LYS A 226 28.54 4.84 -2.06
C LYS A 226 27.68 5.05 -0.81
N ARG A 227 28.15 4.61 0.36
CA ARG A 227 27.46 4.79 1.64
C ARG A 227 27.47 6.26 2.06
N GLU A 228 28.60 6.95 1.93
CA GLU A 228 28.77 8.39 2.19
C GLU A 228 27.83 9.23 1.31
N GLN A 229 27.87 9.02 -0.01
CA GLN A 229 27.00 9.71 -0.97
C GLN A 229 25.52 9.42 -0.75
N SER A 230 25.17 8.28 -0.16
CA SER A 230 23.78 7.98 0.19
C SER A 230 23.30 8.76 1.41
N ARG A 231 24.19 9.05 2.38
CA ARG A 231 23.89 9.85 3.58
C ARG A 231 23.65 11.32 3.24
N GLU A 232 24.48 11.87 2.36
CA GLU A 232 24.42 13.29 1.96
C GLU A 232 23.15 13.64 1.15
N ARG A 233 22.50 12.63 0.56
CA ARG A 233 21.27 12.78 -0.24
C ARG A 233 19.99 12.83 0.59
N ASP A 234 20.05 12.71 1.91
CA ASP A 234 18.87 12.57 2.77
C ASP A 234 18.30 13.92 3.28
N ARG A 235 18.02 14.86 2.35
CA ARG A 235 17.24 16.07 2.66
C ARG A 235 15.76 15.82 2.32
N SER A 236 15.12 14.93 3.06
CA SER A 236 13.67 14.69 2.92
C SER A 236 12.89 15.95 3.33
N ARG A 237 11.91 16.37 2.52
CA ARG A 237 10.95 17.45 2.83
C ARG A 237 9.72 16.97 3.61
N LEU A 238 9.74 15.72 4.07
CA LEU A 238 8.65 15.16 4.85
C LEU A 238 8.72 15.69 6.30
N PRO A 239 7.57 15.79 6.99
CA PRO A 239 7.54 16.34 8.35
C PRO A 239 8.28 15.45 9.35
N GLU A 240 8.72 16.02 10.47
CA GLU A 240 9.43 15.25 11.51
C GLU A 240 8.51 14.24 12.20
N SER A 241 7.23 14.53 12.30
CA SER A 241 6.19 13.62 12.77
C SER A 241 4.92 13.80 11.94
N ALA A 242 4.02 12.82 11.99
CA ALA A 242 2.73 12.87 11.34
C ALA A 242 1.69 12.06 12.12
N THR A 243 0.42 12.44 12.00
CA THR A 243 -0.70 11.83 12.70
C THR A 243 -1.54 10.93 11.79
N LEU A 244 -1.77 9.69 12.24
CA LEU A 244 -2.70 8.75 11.61
C LEU A 244 -4.01 8.69 12.40
N ARG A 245 -5.15 8.89 11.74
CA ARG A 245 -6.47 8.75 12.37
C ARG A 245 -7.12 7.44 11.99
N ILE A 246 -7.64 6.74 13.00
CA ILE A 246 -8.44 5.53 12.83
C ILE A 246 -9.88 5.88 13.21
N VAL A 247 -10.83 5.62 12.33
CA VAL A 247 -12.22 6.08 12.50
C VAL A 247 -13.21 4.98 12.15
N ALA A 248 -14.36 4.99 12.82
CA ALA A 248 -15.44 4.09 12.48
C ALA A 248 -15.89 4.28 11.02
N PRO A 249 -16.24 3.21 10.30
CA PRO A 249 -16.94 3.33 9.04
C PRO A 249 -18.21 4.18 9.19
N PRO A 250 -18.60 4.99 8.18
CA PRO A 250 -19.83 5.77 8.22
C PRO A 250 -21.07 4.92 8.56
N THR A 251 -21.12 3.66 8.08
CA THR A 251 -22.16 2.68 8.40
C THR A 251 -22.33 2.41 9.90
N TYR A 252 -21.26 2.54 10.70
CA TYR A 252 -21.27 2.28 12.14
C TYR A 252 -21.19 3.56 12.98
N ALA A 253 -21.24 4.74 12.37
CA ALA A 253 -20.95 6.00 13.06
C ALA A 253 -21.87 6.25 14.27
N SER A 254 -23.14 5.86 14.18
CA SER A 254 -24.17 6.04 15.23
C SER A 254 -24.26 4.86 16.22
N VAL A 255 -23.66 3.71 15.91
CA VAL A 255 -23.77 2.46 16.68
C VAL A 255 -22.39 1.87 16.99
N GLN A 256 -21.39 2.72 17.21
CA GLN A 256 -20.00 2.28 17.39
C GLN A 256 -19.86 1.24 18.52
N PRO A 257 -20.41 1.41 19.74
CA PRO A 257 -20.25 0.40 20.79
C PRO A 257 -20.77 -0.99 20.39
N GLN A 258 -21.95 -1.05 19.77
CA GLN A 258 -22.57 -2.30 19.31
C GLN A 258 -21.76 -2.92 18.16
N ALA A 259 -21.32 -2.10 17.20
CA ALA A 259 -20.50 -2.56 16.08
C ALA A 259 -19.14 -3.08 16.56
N ARG A 260 -18.48 -2.40 17.52
CA ARG A 260 -17.22 -2.86 18.13
C ARG A 260 -17.40 -4.24 18.76
N ALA A 261 -18.42 -4.39 19.62
CA ALA A 261 -18.71 -5.67 20.28
C ALA A 261 -19.01 -6.80 19.27
N LEU A 262 -19.76 -6.49 18.20
CA LEU A 262 -20.05 -7.46 17.15
C LEU A 262 -18.79 -7.88 16.37
N ILE A 263 -17.90 -6.93 16.04
CA ILE A 263 -16.64 -7.21 15.34
C ILE A 263 -15.71 -8.04 16.24
N GLU A 264 -15.61 -7.70 17.52
CA GLU A 264 -14.80 -8.43 18.50
C GLU A 264 -15.28 -9.88 18.65
N ALA A 265 -16.59 -10.07 18.88
CA ALA A 265 -17.17 -11.41 18.95
C ALA A 265 -16.95 -12.23 17.67
N SER A 266 -17.07 -11.57 16.50
CA SER A 266 -16.84 -12.20 15.20
C SER A 266 -15.36 -12.55 14.96
N LEU A 267 -14.43 -11.72 15.45
CA LEU A 267 -13.00 -11.97 15.39
C LEU A 267 -12.62 -13.17 16.26
N LEU A 268 -13.09 -13.20 17.51
CA LEU A 268 -12.87 -14.34 18.42
C LEU A 268 -13.39 -15.66 17.82
N ALA A 269 -14.58 -15.63 17.23
CA ALA A 269 -15.13 -16.80 16.55
C ALA A 269 -14.26 -17.25 15.36
N ARG A 270 -13.78 -16.30 14.54
CA ARG A 270 -12.91 -16.60 13.39
C ARG A 270 -11.54 -17.14 13.81
N GLU A 271 -10.96 -16.62 14.89
CA GLU A 271 -9.70 -17.11 15.45
C GLU A 271 -9.86 -18.53 16.02
N ALA A 272 -10.99 -18.81 16.68
CA ALA A 272 -11.32 -20.16 17.13
C ALA A 272 -11.47 -21.15 15.96
N GLU A 273 -12.08 -20.74 14.84
CA GLU A 273 -12.14 -21.55 13.61
C GLU A 273 -10.73 -21.87 13.08
N HIS A 274 -9.82 -20.90 13.08
CA HIS A 274 -8.43 -21.10 12.66
C HIS A 274 -7.66 -22.03 13.61
N ARG A 275 -7.85 -21.88 14.92
CA ARG A 275 -7.29 -22.80 15.93
C ARG A 275 -7.78 -24.23 15.71
N ALA A 276 -9.09 -24.42 15.58
CA ALA A 276 -9.67 -25.74 15.34
C ALA A 276 -9.19 -26.35 14.00
N ARG A 277 -8.98 -25.53 12.96
CA ARG A 277 -8.33 -26.00 11.71
C ARG A 277 -6.91 -26.49 11.98
N ARG A 278 -6.08 -25.71 12.66
CA ARG A 278 -4.70 -26.07 12.99
C ARG A 278 -4.62 -27.38 13.77
N GLU A 279 -5.46 -27.55 14.78
CA GLU A 279 -5.55 -28.77 15.59
C GLU A 279 -5.87 -30.00 14.72
N ARG A 280 -6.86 -29.90 13.82
CA ARG A 280 -7.18 -30.98 12.87
C ARG A 280 -6.04 -31.29 11.90
N GLU A 281 -5.27 -30.29 11.52
CA GLU A 281 -4.12 -30.42 10.61
C GLU A 281 -2.81 -30.77 11.31
N GLY A 282 -2.79 -30.87 12.65
CA GLY A 282 -1.57 -31.10 13.44
C GLY A 282 -0.54 -29.97 13.33
N LYS A 283 -0.99 -28.73 13.08
CA LYS A 283 -0.12 -27.56 12.91
C LYS A 283 -0.08 -26.72 14.19
N SER A 284 1.06 -26.10 14.45
CA SER A 284 1.22 -25.04 15.45
C SER A 284 1.36 -23.67 14.78
N VAL A 285 1.24 -22.61 15.58
CA VAL A 285 1.63 -21.27 15.15
C VAL A 285 3.14 -21.10 15.14
N LEU A 286 3.63 -20.13 14.36
CA LEU A 286 5.03 -19.69 14.43
C LEU A 286 5.35 -18.97 15.76
N GLY A 287 4.40 -18.20 16.29
CA GLY A 287 4.55 -17.37 17.49
C GLY A 287 5.18 -16.01 17.21
N ALA A 288 4.94 -15.03 18.09
CA ALA A 288 5.42 -13.66 17.94
C ALA A 288 6.97 -13.58 17.84
N GLU A 289 7.68 -14.35 18.66
CA GLU A 289 9.15 -14.44 18.62
C GLU A 289 9.65 -14.95 17.26
N GLY A 290 9.02 -16.01 16.73
CA GLY A 290 9.37 -16.56 15.42
C GLY A 290 9.05 -15.59 14.27
N VAL A 291 7.96 -14.82 14.38
CA VAL A 291 7.62 -13.76 13.41
C VAL A 291 8.67 -12.65 13.43
N LEU A 292 9.12 -12.22 14.61
CA LEU A 292 10.15 -11.18 14.76
C LEU A 292 11.53 -11.65 14.27
N ALA A 293 11.82 -12.95 14.39
CA ALA A 293 13.08 -13.55 13.96
C ALA A 293 13.15 -13.87 12.44
N VAL A 294 12.06 -13.69 11.69
CA VAL A 294 12.04 -14.02 10.26
C VAL A 294 13.02 -13.16 9.48
N ASP A 295 13.79 -13.78 8.59
CA ASP A 295 14.63 -13.04 7.64
C ASP A 295 13.73 -12.24 6.66
N PRO A 296 13.83 -10.91 6.63
CA PRO A 296 13.01 -10.08 5.73
C PRO A 296 13.20 -10.39 4.24
N LEU A 297 14.33 -11.00 3.86
CA LEU A 297 14.63 -11.39 2.47
C LEU A 297 14.08 -12.78 2.10
N SER A 298 13.70 -13.58 3.09
CA SER A 298 12.99 -14.84 2.89
C SER A 298 11.56 -14.60 2.38
N SER A 299 10.87 -15.67 1.95
CA SER A 299 9.57 -15.59 1.27
C SER A 299 8.57 -16.64 1.74
N ALA A 300 7.28 -16.27 1.67
CA ALA A 300 6.15 -17.18 1.91
C ALA A 300 5.90 -18.15 0.75
N GLY A 301 6.96 -18.62 0.08
CA GLY A 301 6.92 -19.64 -0.97
C GLY A 301 6.52 -19.15 -2.37
N SER A 302 5.94 -20.07 -3.14
CA SER A 302 5.74 -19.94 -4.59
C SER A 302 4.93 -18.70 -5.01
N THR A 303 5.37 -18.08 -6.10
CA THR A 303 4.69 -16.97 -6.79
C THR A 303 3.82 -17.43 -7.95
N VAL A 304 3.72 -18.74 -8.20
CA VAL A 304 2.88 -19.31 -9.26
C VAL A 304 1.43 -18.90 -9.03
N PRO A 305 0.74 -18.35 -10.05
CA PRO A 305 -0.67 -18.00 -9.93
C PRO A 305 -1.52 -19.24 -9.63
N ASP A 306 -2.45 -19.12 -8.70
CA ASP A 306 -3.48 -20.13 -8.40
C ASP A 306 -4.63 -20.11 -9.42
N TYR A 307 -4.64 -19.12 -10.33
CA TYR A 307 -5.72 -18.81 -11.28
C TYR A 307 -7.10 -18.65 -10.63
N GLY A 308 -7.13 -18.44 -9.31
CA GLY A 308 -8.35 -18.27 -8.54
C GLY A 308 -9.06 -16.96 -8.88
N LEU A 309 -10.38 -16.94 -8.69
CA LEU A 309 -11.16 -15.73 -8.83
C LEU A 309 -10.68 -14.68 -7.83
N THR A 310 -10.25 -13.53 -8.34
CA THR A 310 -9.99 -12.35 -7.50
C THR A 310 -11.28 -11.55 -7.37
N PRO A 311 -11.96 -11.56 -6.21
CA PRO A 311 -13.17 -10.78 -6.03
C PRO A 311 -12.85 -9.29 -6.12
N VAL A 312 -13.67 -8.57 -6.90
CA VAL A 312 -13.62 -7.10 -7.03
C VAL A 312 -14.75 -6.41 -6.27
N VAL A 313 -15.73 -7.19 -5.82
CA VAL A 313 -16.91 -6.80 -5.06
C VAL A 313 -17.05 -7.79 -3.89
N ALA A 314 -17.25 -7.26 -2.68
CA ALA A 314 -17.64 -8.00 -1.50
C ALA A 314 -19.09 -7.63 -1.17
N CYS A 315 -19.98 -8.61 -1.20
CA CYS A 315 -21.39 -8.45 -0.85
C CYS A 315 -21.93 -9.81 -0.40
N LYS A 316 -22.55 -9.87 0.78
CA LYS A 316 -23.08 -11.12 1.35
C LYS A 316 -24.46 -11.46 0.79
N ASP A 317 -25.32 -10.45 0.59
CA ASP A 317 -26.64 -10.65 -0.01
C ASP A 317 -26.52 -11.04 -1.49
N ARG A 318 -27.16 -12.15 -1.87
CA ARG A 318 -26.98 -12.76 -3.19
C ARG A 318 -27.55 -11.87 -4.29
N ASP A 319 -28.72 -11.29 -4.07
CA ASP A 319 -29.44 -10.59 -5.12
C ASP A 319 -28.91 -9.16 -5.28
N THR A 320 -28.56 -8.49 -4.18
CA THR A 320 -27.73 -7.26 -4.18
C THR A 320 -26.42 -7.50 -4.92
N ARG A 321 -25.70 -8.59 -4.62
CA ARG A 321 -24.44 -8.92 -5.29
C ARG A 321 -24.62 -9.06 -6.80
N LYS A 322 -25.68 -9.73 -7.26
CA LYS A 322 -25.99 -9.84 -8.70
C LYS A 322 -26.21 -8.47 -9.34
N GLN A 323 -26.95 -7.58 -8.67
CA GLN A 323 -27.21 -6.23 -9.16
C GLN A 323 -25.94 -5.38 -9.23
N VAL A 324 -25.14 -5.35 -8.15
CA VAL A 324 -23.85 -4.65 -8.11
C VAL A 324 -22.92 -5.13 -9.22
N LEU A 325 -22.83 -6.44 -9.45
CA LEU A 325 -22.00 -7.00 -10.52
C LEU A 325 -22.51 -6.60 -11.90
N LYS A 326 -23.84 -6.60 -12.12
CA LYS A 326 -24.46 -6.10 -13.36
C LYS A 326 -24.08 -4.64 -13.61
N CYS A 327 -24.18 -3.78 -12.60
CA CYS A 327 -23.78 -2.37 -12.66
C CYS A 327 -22.28 -2.24 -12.98
N LEU A 328 -21.41 -3.01 -12.33
CA LEU A 328 -19.97 -2.98 -12.58
C LEU A 328 -19.60 -3.43 -14.01
N VAL A 329 -20.29 -4.44 -14.54
CA VAL A 329 -20.12 -4.86 -15.95
C VAL A 329 -20.55 -3.73 -16.90
N GLY A 330 -21.70 -3.10 -16.65
CA GLY A 330 -22.16 -1.93 -17.41
C GLY A 330 -21.16 -0.77 -17.35
N TRP A 331 -20.67 -0.44 -16.15
CA TRP A 331 -19.65 0.56 -15.91
C TRP A 331 -18.39 0.31 -16.73
N ARG A 332 -17.87 -0.94 -16.74
CA ARG A 332 -16.67 -1.30 -17.51
C ARG A 332 -16.89 -1.20 -19.01
N ARG A 333 -18.04 -1.64 -19.51
CA ARG A 333 -18.40 -1.52 -20.94
C ARG A 333 -18.44 -0.05 -21.36
N ARG A 334 -19.10 0.80 -20.58
CA ARG A 334 -19.15 2.24 -20.83
C ARG A 334 -17.75 2.87 -20.76
N TYR A 335 -16.98 2.59 -19.73
CA TYR A 335 -15.60 3.09 -19.59
C TYR A 335 -14.78 2.77 -20.84
N GLN A 336 -14.81 1.51 -21.32
CA GLN A 336 -14.07 1.08 -22.51
C GLN A 336 -14.58 1.77 -23.78
N ALA A 337 -15.89 1.90 -23.94
CA ALA A 337 -16.50 2.58 -25.09
C ALA A 337 -16.07 4.05 -25.17
N VAL A 338 -16.15 4.78 -24.06
CA VAL A 338 -15.70 6.18 -23.96
C VAL A 338 -14.19 6.27 -24.18
N ARG A 339 -13.40 5.41 -23.53
CA ARG A 339 -11.93 5.39 -23.67
C ARG A 339 -11.45 5.16 -25.10
N LYS A 340 -12.19 4.37 -25.90
CA LYS A 340 -11.90 4.11 -27.32
C LYS A 340 -12.15 5.34 -28.18
N LYS A 341 -13.20 6.12 -27.89
CA LYS A 341 -13.59 7.33 -28.64
C LYS A 341 -12.84 8.59 -28.18
N TRP A 342 -12.38 8.61 -26.93
CA TRP A 342 -11.80 9.76 -26.24
C TRP A 342 -10.70 10.51 -27.02
N PRO A 343 -9.75 9.85 -27.72
CA PRO A 343 -8.73 10.58 -28.47
C PRO A 343 -9.30 11.56 -29.50
N LYS A 344 -10.48 11.26 -30.07
CA LYS A 344 -11.18 12.07 -31.07
C LYS A 344 -12.35 12.88 -30.49
N ARG A 345 -12.88 12.47 -29.34
CA ARG A 345 -14.08 13.07 -28.71
C ARG A 345 -13.84 13.35 -27.24
N ARG A 346 -13.25 14.51 -26.95
CA ARG A 346 -12.86 14.97 -25.60
C ARG A 346 -14.01 15.51 -24.74
N ASN A 347 -15.24 15.46 -25.24
CA ASN A 347 -16.42 15.88 -24.49
C ASN A 347 -17.24 14.71 -23.94
N GLU A 348 -16.91 13.46 -24.29
CA GLU A 348 -17.62 12.27 -23.78
C GLU A 348 -17.34 12.03 -22.29
N GLU A 349 -18.39 11.96 -21.48
CA GLU A 349 -18.26 11.74 -20.05
C GLU A 349 -17.94 10.29 -19.72
N PHE A 350 -16.87 10.10 -18.95
CA PHE A 350 -16.54 8.83 -18.32
C PHE A 350 -17.52 8.50 -17.20
N PRO A 351 -17.70 7.20 -16.89
CA PRO A 351 -18.63 6.81 -15.84
C PRO A 351 -18.16 7.22 -14.43
N LEU A 352 -19.11 7.48 -13.53
CA LEU A 352 -18.85 7.93 -12.14
C LEU A 352 -17.82 7.03 -11.45
N GLY A 353 -16.88 7.62 -10.74
CA GLY A 353 -15.79 6.90 -10.09
C GLY A 353 -14.61 6.54 -11.01
N THR A 354 -14.57 7.10 -12.22
CA THR A 354 -13.38 7.06 -13.08
C THR A 354 -12.30 8.02 -12.58
N TYR A 355 -11.22 7.49 -12.02
CA TYR A 355 -10.15 8.33 -11.47
C TYR A 355 -9.08 8.76 -12.49
N GLN A 356 -8.36 7.81 -13.12
CA GLN A 356 -7.13 8.15 -13.85
C GLN A 356 -7.38 9.07 -15.05
N MET A 357 -8.48 8.86 -15.78
CA MET A 357 -8.83 9.72 -16.91
C MET A 357 -9.24 11.13 -16.47
N ALA A 358 -9.93 11.25 -15.33
CA ALA A 358 -10.30 12.56 -14.78
C ALA A 358 -9.05 13.32 -14.30
N VAL A 359 -8.22 12.69 -13.46
CA VAL A 359 -7.12 13.37 -12.77
C VAL A 359 -5.90 13.59 -13.67
N ALA A 360 -5.54 12.64 -14.53
CA ALA A 360 -4.34 12.74 -15.37
C ALA A 360 -4.61 13.35 -16.76
N HIS A 361 -5.87 13.35 -17.21
CA HIS A 361 -6.23 13.76 -18.57
C HIS A 361 -7.39 14.76 -18.65
N GLY A 362 -7.87 15.28 -17.50
CA GLY A 362 -8.94 16.28 -17.46
C GLY A 362 -10.28 15.81 -18.00
N ALA A 363 -10.52 14.49 -18.03
CA ALA A 363 -11.76 13.95 -18.59
C ALA A 363 -12.95 14.25 -17.69
N LYS A 364 -14.08 14.64 -18.29
CA LYS A 364 -15.34 14.82 -17.56
C LYS A 364 -15.86 13.47 -17.07
N VAL A 365 -16.47 13.49 -15.90
CA VAL A 365 -17.11 12.33 -15.26
C VAL A 365 -18.58 12.66 -15.08
N MET A 366 -19.45 11.70 -15.39
CA MET A 366 -20.89 11.88 -15.24
C MET A 366 -21.30 12.09 -13.78
N SER A 367 -22.42 12.79 -13.59
CA SER A 367 -23.08 12.98 -12.28
C SER A 367 -23.57 11.66 -11.68
N GLU A 368 -23.87 11.69 -10.39
CA GLU A 368 -24.39 10.51 -9.69
C GLU A 368 -25.76 10.10 -10.22
N GLN A 369 -26.67 11.06 -10.40
CA GLN A 369 -28.00 10.81 -10.97
C GLN A 369 -27.91 10.13 -12.34
N LYS A 370 -27.06 10.64 -13.24
CA LYS A 370 -26.90 10.06 -14.57
C LYS A 370 -26.31 8.65 -14.53
N ALA A 371 -25.44 8.36 -13.55
CA ALA A 371 -24.89 7.03 -13.36
C ALA A 371 -25.94 6.03 -12.82
N LEU A 372 -26.89 6.50 -12.01
CA LEU A 372 -28.05 5.72 -11.55
C LEU A 372 -29.00 5.43 -12.71
N ASP A 373 -29.37 6.45 -13.48
CA ASP A 373 -30.27 6.33 -14.63
C ASP A 373 -29.73 5.35 -15.68
N ASP A 374 -28.42 5.39 -15.94
CA ASP A 374 -27.74 4.46 -16.86
C ASP A 374 -27.51 3.05 -16.23
N GLY A 375 -27.89 2.83 -14.97
CA GLY A 375 -27.72 1.55 -14.27
C GLY A 375 -26.26 1.14 -14.02
N LEU A 376 -25.36 2.12 -13.88
CA LEU A 376 -23.90 1.92 -13.75
C LEU A 376 -23.43 1.83 -12.29
N ILE A 377 -24.26 2.29 -11.36
CA ILE A 377 -24.05 2.17 -9.93
C ILE A 377 -25.30 1.58 -9.28
N TYR A 378 -25.11 0.98 -8.10
CA TYR A 378 -26.18 0.40 -7.31
C TYR A 378 -26.33 1.23 -6.04
N THR A 379 -27.55 1.71 -5.80
CA THR A 379 -27.97 2.23 -4.50
C THR A 379 -28.98 1.23 -3.91
N PRO A 380 -28.83 0.84 -2.64
CA PRO A 380 -29.90 0.10 -1.95
C PRO A 380 -31.18 0.94 -2.03
N THR A 381 -32.27 0.36 -2.52
CA THR A 381 -33.57 1.04 -2.53
C THR A 381 -34.07 1.19 -1.09
N GLY A 382 -33.98 2.41 -0.56
CA GLY A 382 -34.53 2.81 0.74
C GLY A 382 -33.91 4.14 1.20
N PRO A 383 -34.64 5.03 1.89
CA PRO A 383 -34.04 6.24 2.44
C PRO A 383 -32.90 5.86 3.42
N PRO A 384 -31.87 6.71 3.59
CA PRO A 384 -30.92 6.52 4.68
C PRO A 384 -31.70 6.47 5.99
N ALA A 385 -31.49 5.39 6.75
CA ALA A 385 -32.08 5.22 8.08
C ALA A 385 -31.54 6.25 9.07
#